data_AF-A0A969F3J2-F1
#
_entry.id   AF-A0A969F3J2-F1
#
_cell.length_a   1.000
_cell.length_b   1.000
_cell.length_c   1.000
_cell.angle_alpha   90.00
_cell.angle_beta   90.00
_cell.angle_gamma   90.00
#
_symmetry.space_group_name_H-M   'P 1'
#
loop_
_entity.id
_entity.type
_entity.pdbx_description
1 polymer ?
#
loop_
_entity_poly.entity_id
_entity_poly.type
_entity_poly.pdbx_seq_one_letter_code
_entity_poly.pdbx_strand_id
1 'polypeptide(L)'
;MNRTALLATALLTLCLSSHGAEPYSPGVGLDIPTHPFWGDSHLHTAYSTDAGLFGGRLGLDDAYRFARGEQVTSATGQPAKLRRPLDWLVIADHSDGMGLIFDLRTGTPNIMALEEGRRWHAGIVAGGEAAVEATKDLIRTFSQGRMPAEITRDYGPGATHCCFPLDPGASQVTRLAIFCGAAVWGTVPHHPYGSLPINRKPR
;
A
#
# COMPACT_ATOMS: atom_id res chain seq x y z
N MET A 1 -2.14 -74.93 65.79
CA MET A 1 -2.90 -74.38 64.65
C MET A 1 -3.91 -73.36 65.18
N ASN A 2 -3.80 -72.08 64.83
CA ASN A 2 -4.95 -71.25 64.41
C ASN A 2 -4.54 -69.82 63.96
N ARG A 3 -4.54 -69.63 62.64
CA ARG A 3 -5.28 -68.62 61.87
C ARG A 3 -5.26 -67.15 62.35
N THR A 4 -4.15 -66.43 62.25
CA THR A 4 -4.12 -64.95 62.47
C THR A 4 -3.11 -64.19 61.61
N ALA A 5 -2.89 -64.56 60.34
CA ALA A 5 -1.93 -63.80 59.52
C ALA A 5 -2.16 -63.90 58.01
N LEU A 6 -3.27 -63.40 57.48
CA LEU A 6 -3.44 -63.23 56.04
C LEU A 6 -4.59 -62.25 55.77
N LEU A 7 -4.39 -60.94 55.98
CA LEU A 7 -5.32 -59.93 55.42
C LEU A 7 -4.83 -58.47 55.43
N ALA A 8 -3.56 -58.17 55.76
CA ALA A 8 -3.11 -56.78 55.91
C ALA A 8 -2.03 -56.32 54.90
N THR A 9 -1.74 -57.10 53.85
CA THR A 9 -0.65 -56.79 52.89
C THR A 9 -1.11 -56.67 51.44
N ALA A 10 -2.42 -56.52 51.18
CA ALA A 10 -2.95 -56.38 49.82
C ALA A 10 -3.39 -54.95 49.45
N LEU A 11 -3.12 -53.93 50.29
CA LEU A 11 -3.58 -52.56 50.05
C LEU A 11 -2.48 -51.52 49.83
N LEU A 12 -1.23 -51.94 49.57
CA LEU A 12 -0.14 -51.00 49.32
C LEU A 12 0.74 -51.41 48.14
N THR A 13 0.12 -51.87 47.07
CA THR A 13 0.74 -51.86 45.74
C THR A 13 -0.16 -51.06 44.82
N LEU A 14 -0.38 -49.79 45.21
CA LEU A 14 -0.87 -48.78 44.29
C LEU A 14 0.19 -48.69 43.19
N CYS A 15 -0.11 -49.28 42.04
CA CYS A 15 0.66 -49.11 40.82
C CYS A 15 0.88 -47.62 40.58
N LEU A 16 2.05 -47.10 40.94
CA LEU A 16 2.62 -45.95 40.26
C LEU A 16 3.00 -46.44 38.86
N SER A 17 2.00 -46.60 38.00
CA SER A 17 2.24 -46.44 36.58
C SER A 17 2.62 -44.98 36.41
N SER A 18 3.93 -44.70 36.36
CA SER A 18 4.42 -43.44 35.83
C SER A 18 3.94 -43.39 34.38
N HIS A 19 2.74 -42.86 34.18
CA HIS A 19 2.37 -42.29 32.91
C HIS A 19 3.42 -41.20 32.72
N GLY A 20 4.40 -41.47 31.85
CA GLY A 20 5.28 -40.42 31.39
C GLY A 20 4.37 -39.36 30.84
N ALA A 21 4.15 -38.30 31.62
CA ALA A 21 3.41 -37.16 31.13
C ALA A 21 4.21 -36.71 29.92
N GLU A 22 3.64 -36.87 28.72
CA GLU A 22 4.10 -36.13 27.55
C GLU A 22 4.34 -34.71 28.05
N PRO A 23 5.57 -34.16 27.89
CA PRO A 23 5.89 -32.88 28.48
C PRO A 23 4.85 -31.88 27.97
N TYR A 24 3.95 -31.43 28.86
CA TYR A 24 2.90 -30.50 28.52
C TYR A 24 3.55 -29.15 28.26
N SER A 25 3.98 -28.96 27.02
CA SER A 25 4.54 -27.73 26.53
C SER A 25 3.87 -27.41 25.19
N PRO A 26 2.72 -26.72 25.23
CA PRO A 26 1.96 -26.34 24.02
C PRO A 26 2.77 -25.57 22.97
N GLY A 27 3.95 -25.06 23.31
CA GLY A 27 4.83 -24.30 22.43
C GLY A 27 6.00 -25.07 21.80
N VAL A 28 6.21 -26.35 22.12
CA VAL A 28 7.32 -27.12 21.53
C VAL A 28 7.01 -27.41 20.07
N GLY A 29 7.88 -26.94 19.17
CA GLY A 29 7.76 -27.15 17.72
C GLY A 29 6.83 -26.17 17.00
N LEU A 30 6.34 -25.11 17.67
CA LEU A 30 5.61 -24.05 16.99
C LEU A 30 6.57 -23.13 16.22
N ASP A 31 6.67 -23.32 14.90
CA ASP A 31 7.29 -22.35 13.97
C ASP A 31 6.28 -21.26 13.61
N ILE A 32 5.84 -20.50 14.61
CA ILE A 32 4.93 -19.37 14.42
C ILE A 32 5.71 -18.04 14.48
N PRO A 33 5.43 -17.06 13.59
CA PRO A 33 6.10 -15.77 13.64
C PRO A 33 5.85 -15.07 14.97
N THR A 34 6.92 -14.77 15.71
CA THR A 34 6.87 -14.07 17.01
C THR A 34 7.19 -12.58 16.92
N HIS A 35 7.55 -12.11 15.72
CA HIS A 35 7.94 -10.73 15.48
C HIS A 35 6.79 -9.97 14.79
N PRO A 36 6.11 -9.04 15.50
CA PRO A 36 5.14 -8.17 14.85
C PRO A 36 5.87 -7.18 13.94
N PHE A 37 5.44 -7.09 12.69
CA PHE A 37 5.94 -6.10 11.72
C PHE A 37 5.11 -4.82 11.76
N TRP A 38 5.77 -3.68 11.67
CA TRP A 38 5.17 -2.36 11.66
C TRP A 38 5.21 -1.77 10.25
N GLY A 39 4.06 -1.45 9.67
CA GLY A 39 3.99 -0.90 8.32
C GLY A 39 2.72 -0.13 8.04
N ASP A 40 2.60 0.35 6.81
CA ASP A 40 1.47 1.14 6.33
C ASP A 40 0.82 0.41 5.15
N SER A 41 -0.47 0.10 5.29
CA SER A 41 -1.26 -0.62 4.28
C SER A 41 -1.90 0.26 3.23
N HIS A 42 -1.90 1.58 3.41
CA HIS A 42 -2.68 2.46 2.56
C HIS A 42 -2.05 3.84 2.47
N LEU A 43 -0.99 3.97 1.67
CA LEU A 43 -0.37 5.26 1.36
C LEU A 43 -0.74 5.74 -0.04
N HIS A 44 -1.18 6.99 -0.14
CA HIS A 44 -1.30 7.69 -1.42
C HIS A 44 -0.10 8.61 -1.67
N THR A 45 0.27 8.76 -2.93
CA THR A 45 1.33 9.63 -3.43
C THR A 45 0.77 10.67 -4.40
N ALA A 46 1.65 11.54 -4.90
CA ALA A 46 1.29 12.54 -5.91
C ALA A 46 0.72 11.95 -7.20
N TYR A 47 0.86 10.64 -7.45
CA TYR A 47 0.28 9.95 -8.60
C TYR A 47 -1.22 9.66 -8.42
N SER A 48 -1.69 9.53 -7.17
CA SER A 48 -3.11 9.37 -6.88
C SER A 48 -3.86 10.68 -7.13
N THR A 49 -5.03 10.57 -7.76
CA THR A 49 -5.86 11.71 -8.10
C THR A 49 -6.23 12.52 -6.87
N ASP A 50 -6.68 11.88 -5.80
CA ASP A 50 -7.09 12.55 -4.56
C ASP A 50 -5.93 13.28 -3.88
N ALA A 51 -4.84 12.59 -3.57
CA ALA A 51 -3.70 13.14 -2.85
C ALA A 51 -3.03 14.23 -3.68
N GLY A 52 -2.84 14.02 -4.98
CA GLY A 52 -2.30 15.01 -5.89
C GLY A 52 -3.19 16.27 -5.98
N LEU A 53 -4.51 16.11 -6.09
CA LEU A 53 -5.45 17.23 -6.18
C LEU A 53 -5.50 18.05 -4.87
N PHE A 54 -5.41 17.41 -3.71
CA PHE A 54 -5.29 18.09 -2.41
C PHE A 54 -3.89 18.67 -2.13
N GLY A 55 -3.01 18.73 -3.13
CA GLY A 55 -1.72 19.41 -3.02
C GLY A 55 -0.56 18.50 -2.61
N GLY A 56 -0.76 17.18 -2.62
CA GLY A 56 0.31 16.19 -2.55
C GLY A 56 1.33 16.40 -3.67
N ARG A 57 2.61 16.28 -3.30
CA ARG A 57 3.76 16.49 -4.20
C ARG A 57 4.80 15.38 -4.12
N LEU A 58 4.73 14.52 -3.10
CA LEU A 58 5.71 13.46 -2.87
C LEU A 58 5.37 12.27 -3.76
N GLY A 59 6.35 11.81 -4.54
CA GLY A 59 6.22 10.66 -5.42
C GLY A 59 6.51 9.33 -4.73
N LEU A 60 6.52 8.27 -5.53
CA LEU A 60 6.83 6.89 -5.09
C LEU A 60 8.20 6.77 -4.41
N ASP A 61 9.21 7.48 -4.94
CA ASP A 61 10.56 7.50 -4.37
C ASP A 61 10.62 8.16 -3.00
N ASP A 62 9.92 9.28 -2.81
CA ASP A 62 9.85 9.96 -1.52
C ASP A 62 9.11 9.11 -0.49
N ALA A 63 8.01 8.46 -0.90
CA ALA A 63 7.30 7.50 -0.07
C ALA A 63 8.21 6.35 0.41
N TYR A 64 8.98 5.77 -0.51
CA TYR A 64 9.92 4.70 -0.18
C TYR A 64 11.06 5.18 0.75
N ARG A 65 11.64 6.35 0.48
CA ARG A 65 12.67 6.96 1.35
C ARG A 65 12.14 7.24 2.74
N PHE A 66 10.94 7.80 2.84
CA PHE A 66 10.29 8.09 4.11
C PHE A 66 10.04 6.80 4.91
N ALA A 67 9.53 5.74 4.27
CA ALA A 67 9.34 4.44 4.89
C ALA A 67 10.65 3.80 5.39
N ARG A 68 11.77 4.02 4.70
CA ARG A 68 13.11 3.60 5.17
C ARG A 68 13.66 4.45 6.32
N GLY A 69 12.93 5.46 6.77
CA GLY A 69 13.32 6.36 7.86
C GLY A 69 14.25 7.49 7.42
N GLU A 70 14.32 7.79 6.13
CA GLU A 70 14.98 9.00 5.64
C GLU A 70 14.11 10.23 5.92
N GLN A 71 14.74 11.40 6.02
CA GLN A 71 14.02 12.66 6.08
C GLN A 71 13.56 13.05 4.66
N VAL A 72 12.31 13.49 4.55
CA VAL A 72 11.73 14.07 3.34
C VAL A 72 11.16 15.45 3.65
N THR A 73 10.86 16.23 2.62
CA THR A 73 10.13 17.50 2.75
C THR A 73 8.65 17.22 2.47
N SER A 74 7.76 17.55 3.41
CA SER A 74 6.32 17.38 3.26
C SER A 74 5.74 18.28 2.18
N ALA A 75 4.49 18.02 1.79
CA ALA A 75 3.76 18.88 0.85
C ALA A 75 3.61 20.33 1.35
N THR A 76 3.64 20.55 2.68
CA THR A 76 3.61 21.87 3.34
C THR A 76 4.99 22.51 3.51
N GLY A 77 6.05 21.88 2.98
CA GLY A 77 7.43 22.38 3.05
C GLY A 77 8.15 22.06 4.36
N GLN A 78 7.54 21.29 5.27
CA GLN A 78 8.13 20.96 6.56
C GLN A 78 9.01 19.71 6.45
N PRO A 79 10.18 19.66 7.11
CA PRO A 79 10.95 18.42 7.20
C PRO A 79 10.15 17.38 8.01
N ALA A 80 10.03 16.18 7.46
CA ALA A 80 9.33 15.07 8.06
C ALA A 80 10.22 13.82 8.09
N LYS A 81 10.19 13.09 9.20
CA LYS A 81 10.90 11.81 9.36
C LYS A 81 10.16 10.90 10.33
N LEU A 82 10.04 9.62 10.00
CA LEU A 82 9.49 8.63 10.92
C LEU A 82 10.43 8.40 12.10
N ARG A 83 9.87 8.22 13.31
CA ARG A 83 10.63 7.88 14.53
C ARG A 83 11.40 6.56 14.37
N ARG A 84 10.84 5.60 13.64
CA ARG A 84 11.50 4.37 13.21
C ARG A 84 11.10 4.04 11.76
N PRO A 85 11.95 3.35 10.99
CA PRO A 85 11.56 2.81 9.68
C PRO A 85 10.38 1.85 9.78
N LEU A 86 9.63 1.75 8.68
CA LEU A 86 8.62 0.73 8.46
C LEU A 86 9.29 -0.57 8.00
N ASP A 87 8.72 -1.69 8.41
CA ASP A 87 9.12 -3.03 7.96
C ASP A 87 8.51 -3.35 6.59
N TRP A 88 7.37 -2.73 6.25
CA TRP A 88 6.71 -2.84 4.96
C TRP A 88 5.88 -1.58 4.65
N LEU A 89 5.65 -1.33 3.37
CA LEU A 89 4.84 -0.22 2.87
C LEU A 89 4.01 -0.70 1.68
N VAL A 90 2.72 -0.37 1.67
CA VAL A 90 1.84 -0.50 0.51
C VAL A 90 1.50 0.90 0.01
N ILE A 91 1.86 1.16 -1.24
CA ILE A 91 1.40 2.34 -1.97
C ILE A 91 0.12 1.95 -2.69
N ALA A 92 -0.99 2.57 -2.29
CA ALA A 92 -2.36 2.25 -2.70
C ALA A 92 -3.00 3.45 -3.41
N ASP A 93 -2.31 3.98 -4.42
CA ASP A 93 -2.84 5.05 -5.27
C ASP A 93 -4.12 4.60 -5.99
N HIS A 94 -5.04 5.54 -6.21
CA HIS A 94 -6.24 5.26 -7.01
C HIS A 94 -5.85 4.90 -8.44
N SER A 95 -6.32 3.75 -8.92
CA SER A 95 -6.17 3.35 -10.32
C SER A 95 -6.98 4.24 -11.26
N ASP A 96 -8.19 4.62 -10.84
CA ASP A 96 -9.08 5.50 -11.59
C ASP A 96 -8.59 6.94 -11.51
N GLY A 97 -8.19 7.51 -12.65
CA GLY A 97 -7.62 8.84 -12.68
C GLY A 97 -6.12 8.88 -12.37
N MET A 98 -5.43 7.74 -12.32
CA MET A 98 -4.00 7.71 -12.05
C MET A 98 -3.24 8.54 -13.09
N GLY A 99 -2.49 9.54 -12.62
CA GLY A 99 -1.78 10.49 -13.47
C GLY A 99 -2.62 11.66 -14.02
N LEU A 100 -3.95 11.65 -13.89
CA LEU A 100 -4.84 12.73 -14.32
C LEU A 100 -4.46 14.08 -13.70
N ILE A 101 -3.97 14.08 -12.46
CA ILE A 101 -3.51 15.29 -11.77
C ILE A 101 -2.39 16.01 -12.52
N PHE A 102 -1.47 15.30 -13.15
CA PHE A 102 -0.33 15.94 -13.84
C PHE A 102 -0.81 16.67 -15.09
N ASP A 103 -1.70 16.04 -15.84
CA ASP A 103 -2.30 16.61 -17.05
C ASP A 103 -3.26 17.75 -16.72
N LEU A 104 -4.04 17.63 -15.62
CA LEU A 104 -4.86 18.71 -15.09
C LEU A 104 -4.02 19.91 -14.62
N ARG A 105 -2.89 19.69 -13.95
CA ARG A 105 -1.99 20.79 -13.55
C ARG A 105 -1.33 21.46 -14.74
N THR A 106 -0.97 20.67 -15.75
CA THR A 106 -0.28 21.14 -16.96
C THR A 106 -1.23 21.82 -17.93
N GLY A 107 -2.50 21.40 -17.98
CA GLY A 107 -3.47 21.85 -18.98
C GLY A 107 -3.17 21.24 -20.34
N THR A 108 -2.96 19.93 -20.39
CA THR A 108 -2.70 19.22 -21.66
C THR A 108 -3.88 19.36 -22.65
N PRO A 109 -3.64 19.24 -23.97
CA PRO A 109 -4.68 19.47 -24.98
C PRO A 109 -5.95 18.63 -24.79
N ASN A 110 -5.82 17.37 -24.34
CA ASN A 110 -6.98 16.49 -24.09
C ASN A 110 -7.82 16.96 -22.90
N ILE A 111 -7.20 17.52 -21.86
CA ILE A 111 -7.90 18.14 -20.72
C ILE A 111 -8.56 19.45 -21.15
N MET A 112 -7.82 20.30 -21.86
CA MET A 112 -8.30 21.63 -22.23
C MET A 112 -9.37 21.61 -23.34
N ALA A 113 -9.54 20.49 -24.04
CA ALA A 113 -10.65 20.28 -24.97
C ALA A 113 -12.02 20.21 -24.25
N LEU A 114 -12.04 19.73 -23.01
CA LEU A 114 -13.27 19.49 -22.24
C LEU A 114 -13.64 20.69 -21.36
N GLU A 115 -14.93 20.95 -21.18
CA GLU A 115 -15.40 22.04 -20.31
C GLU A 115 -15.03 21.78 -18.85
N GLU A 116 -15.27 20.56 -18.38
CA GLU A 116 -14.91 20.08 -17.05
C GLU A 116 -13.40 20.16 -16.83
N GLY A 117 -12.62 19.71 -17.82
CA GLY A 117 -11.15 19.75 -17.77
C GLY A 117 -10.61 21.17 -17.63
N ARG A 118 -11.10 22.12 -18.43
CA ARG A 118 -10.73 23.55 -18.30
C ARG A 118 -11.10 24.12 -16.94
N ARG A 119 -12.29 23.79 -16.43
CA ARG A 119 -12.80 24.29 -15.15
C ARG A 119 -11.97 23.75 -13.97
N TRP A 120 -11.65 22.46 -13.97
CA TRP A 120 -10.81 21.85 -12.94
C TRP A 120 -9.37 22.37 -13.01
N HIS A 121 -8.78 22.45 -14.21
CA HIS A 121 -7.46 23.05 -14.42
C HIS A 121 -7.37 24.47 -13.84
N ALA A 122 -8.35 25.32 -14.18
CA ALA A 122 -8.37 26.70 -13.69
C ALA A 122 -8.36 26.79 -12.17
N GLY A 123 -9.16 25.97 -11.47
CA GLY A 123 -9.17 25.92 -10.01
C GLY A 123 -7.85 25.39 -9.44
N ILE A 124 -7.32 24.31 -10.00
CA ILE A 124 -6.06 23.69 -9.56
C ILE A 124 -4.89 24.67 -9.69
N VAL A 125 -4.79 25.39 -10.81
CA VAL A 125 -3.73 26.39 -11.05
C VAL A 125 -3.90 27.62 -10.16
N ALA A 126 -5.14 28.06 -9.90
CA ALA A 126 -5.40 29.16 -8.97
C ALA A 126 -4.95 28.84 -7.54
N GLY A 127 -4.97 27.56 -7.14
CA GLY A 127 -4.56 27.13 -5.81
C GLY A 127 -5.58 27.50 -4.72
N GLY A 128 -5.18 27.32 -3.46
CA GLY A 128 -6.00 27.69 -2.30
C GLY A 128 -7.39 27.06 -2.31
N GLU A 129 -8.41 27.84 -1.96
CA GLU A 129 -9.80 27.40 -1.90
C GLU A 129 -10.33 27.01 -3.30
N ALA A 130 -9.91 27.70 -4.36
CA ALA A 130 -10.33 27.36 -5.72
C ALA A 130 -9.86 25.95 -6.15
N ALA A 131 -8.64 25.55 -5.75
CA ALA A 131 -8.14 24.21 -5.99
C ALA A 131 -8.92 23.16 -5.18
N VAL A 132 -9.26 23.47 -3.92
CA VAL A 132 -10.07 22.59 -3.07
C VAL A 132 -11.46 22.39 -3.67
N GLU A 133 -12.12 23.44 -4.14
CA GLU A 133 -13.45 23.33 -4.74
C GLU A 133 -13.42 22.61 -6.09
N ALA A 134 -12.41 22.86 -6.94
CA ALA A 134 -12.21 22.08 -8.16
C ALA A 134 -12.00 20.58 -7.87
N THR A 135 -11.22 20.27 -6.83
CA THR A 135 -10.97 18.89 -6.38
C THR A 135 -12.26 18.22 -5.92
N LYS A 136 -13.03 18.88 -5.04
CA LYS A 136 -14.31 18.36 -4.55
C LYS A 136 -15.29 18.15 -5.69
N ASP A 137 -15.34 19.07 -6.65
CA ASP A 137 -16.22 18.95 -7.80
C ASP A 137 -15.84 17.77 -8.70
N LEU A 138 -14.54 17.57 -8.96
CA LEU A 138 -14.05 16.41 -9.70
C LEU A 138 -14.43 15.10 -8.99
N ILE A 139 -14.15 14.99 -7.70
CA ILE A 139 -14.49 13.80 -6.89
C ILE A 139 -16.01 13.56 -6.87
N ARG A 140 -16.82 14.63 -6.80
CA ARG A 140 -18.28 14.52 -6.85
C ARG A 140 -18.76 14.05 -8.23
N THR A 141 -18.18 14.57 -9.30
CA THR A 141 -18.47 14.17 -10.68
C THR A 141 -18.13 12.70 -10.90
N PHE A 142 -16.97 12.26 -10.40
CA PHE A 142 -16.55 10.87 -10.42
C PHE A 142 -17.50 9.96 -9.64
N SER A 143 -17.78 10.28 -8.37
CA SER A 143 -18.63 9.45 -7.51
C SER A 143 -20.09 9.33 -7.98
N GLN A 144 -20.54 10.26 -8.82
CA GLN A 144 -21.86 10.23 -9.44
C GLN A 144 -21.89 9.50 -10.80
N GLY A 145 -20.75 8.97 -11.26
CA GLY A 145 -20.64 8.32 -12.58
C GLY A 145 -20.82 9.29 -13.75
N ARG A 146 -20.47 10.57 -13.56
CA ARG A 146 -20.66 11.64 -14.55
C ARG A 146 -19.35 12.12 -15.18
N MET A 147 -18.31 11.30 -15.13
CA MET A 147 -17.04 11.65 -15.77
C MET A 147 -17.21 11.76 -17.28
N PRO A 148 -16.57 12.76 -17.94
CA PRO A 148 -16.46 12.77 -19.39
C PRO A 148 -15.88 11.46 -19.90
N ALA A 149 -16.47 10.90 -20.96
CA ALA A 149 -16.08 9.60 -21.49
C ALA A 149 -14.61 9.57 -21.94
N GLU A 150 -14.10 10.71 -22.42
CA GLU A 150 -12.70 10.92 -22.80
C GLU A 150 -11.77 10.75 -21.59
N ILE A 151 -12.14 11.31 -20.43
CA ILE A 151 -11.33 11.17 -19.21
C ILE A 151 -11.37 9.74 -18.70
N THR A 152 -12.52 9.07 -18.73
CA THR A 152 -12.61 7.65 -18.36
C THR A 152 -11.82 6.77 -19.32
N ARG A 153 -11.81 7.07 -20.62
CA ARG A 153 -11.02 6.35 -21.62
C ARG A 153 -9.52 6.55 -21.41
N ASP A 154 -9.10 7.78 -21.13
CA ASP A 154 -7.68 8.13 -21.08
C ASP A 154 -7.05 7.81 -19.71
N TYR A 155 -7.82 7.88 -18.62
CA TYR A 155 -7.29 7.70 -17.26
C TYR A 155 -8.01 6.61 -16.45
N GLY A 156 -8.86 5.82 -17.10
CA GLY A 156 -9.48 4.65 -16.48
C GLY A 156 -8.51 3.47 -16.32
N PRO A 157 -8.91 2.42 -15.59
CA PRO A 157 -8.11 1.21 -15.45
C PRO A 157 -7.76 0.60 -16.81
N GLY A 158 -6.47 0.34 -17.04
CA GLY A 158 -5.96 -0.22 -18.30
C GLY A 158 -5.79 0.79 -19.43
N ALA A 159 -6.02 2.08 -19.20
CA ALA A 159 -5.80 3.11 -20.20
C ALA A 159 -4.31 3.32 -20.53
N THR A 160 -4.01 3.54 -21.80
CA THR A 160 -2.63 3.74 -22.28
C THR A 160 -2.07 5.13 -21.98
N HIS A 161 -2.95 6.10 -21.69
CA HIS A 161 -2.54 7.47 -21.32
C HIS A 161 -2.06 7.55 -19.87
N CYS A 162 -2.17 6.45 -19.12
CA CYS A 162 -1.74 6.38 -17.74
C CYS A 162 -0.22 6.17 -17.61
N CYS A 163 0.40 7.00 -16.76
CA CYS A 163 1.70 6.87 -16.05
C CYS A 163 3.00 6.54 -16.80
N PHE A 164 3.00 6.01 -18.03
CA PHE A 164 4.22 5.58 -18.71
C PHE A 164 5.09 6.71 -19.28
N PRO A 165 4.56 7.87 -19.73
CA PRO A 165 5.41 8.96 -20.24
C PRO A 165 5.86 9.97 -19.17
N LEU A 166 5.33 9.92 -17.94
CA LEU A 166 5.30 11.11 -17.08
C LEU A 166 6.56 11.37 -16.23
N ASP A 167 7.54 10.47 -16.20
CA ASP A 167 8.83 10.76 -15.56
C ASP A 167 9.98 9.98 -16.23
N PRO A 168 10.74 10.61 -17.16
CA PRO A 168 11.95 9.99 -17.74
C PRO A 168 13.06 9.75 -16.70
N GLY A 169 12.95 10.35 -15.51
CA GLY A 169 13.81 10.12 -14.34
C GLY A 169 13.26 9.08 -13.35
N ALA A 170 12.12 8.45 -13.64
CA ALA A 170 11.47 7.50 -12.75
C ALA A 170 12.41 6.37 -12.34
N SER A 171 12.64 6.24 -11.04
CA SER A 171 13.45 5.16 -10.49
C SER A 171 12.82 3.78 -10.77
N GLN A 172 13.62 2.73 -10.54
CA GLN A 172 13.11 1.35 -10.60
C GLN A 172 11.95 1.08 -9.62
N VAL A 173 11.89 1.80 -8.49
CA VAL A 173 10.81 1.70 -7.51
C VAL A 173 9.51 2.26 -8.10
N THR A 174 9.62 3.42 -8.74
CA THR A 174 8.51 4.08 -9.45
C THR A 174 7.96 3.17 -10.55
N ARG A 175 8.85 2.52 -11.32
CA ARG A 175 8.46 1.58 -12.39
C ARG A 175 7.80 0.30 -11.88
N LEU A 176 8.29 -0.29 -10.78
CA LEU A 176 7.74 -1.53 -10.22
C LEU A 176 6.37 -1.32 -9.56
N ALA A 177 6.18 -0.23 -8.83
CA ALA A 177 4.94 0.03 -8.09
C ALA A 177 3.75 0.29 -9.04
N ILE A 178 3.97 1.01 -10.15
CA ILE A 178 2.95 1.26 -11.18
C ILE A 178 2.47 -0.07 -11.80
N PHE A 179 3.38 -1.03 -12.03
CA PHE A 179 3.04 -2.34 -12.58
C PHE A 179 2.15 -3.17 -11.64
N CYS A 180 2.37 -3.06 -10.32
CA CYS A 180 1.59 -3.79 -9.33
C CYS A 180 0.14 -3.27 -9.26
N GLY A 181 -0.07 -1.95 -9.37
CA GLY A 181 -1.43 -1.36 -9.40
C GLY A 181 -2.25 -1.81 -10.62
N ALA A 182 -1.62 -1.97 -11.78
CA ALA A 182 -2.28 -2.51 -12.98
C ALA A 182 -2.61 -4.01 -12.87
N ALA A 183 -1.80 -4.79 -12.15
CA ALA A 183 -1.94 -6.24 -12.04
C ALA A 183 -3.11 -6.70 -11.16
N VAL A 184 -3.67 -5.84 -10.31
CA VAL A 184 -4.77 -6.22 -9.41
C VAL A 184 -6.10 -6.45 -10.17
N TRP A 185 -6.25 -5.96 -11.42
CA TRP A 185 -7.53 -6.04 -12.16
C TRP A 185 -7.49 -6.38 -13.66
N GLY A 186 -6.40 -6.93 -14.22
CA GLY A 186 -6.47 -7.47 -15.59
C GLY A 186 -5.13 -7.68 -16.29
N THR A 187 -5.13 -8.61 -17.25
CA THR A 187 -3.99 -9.24 -17.92
C THR A 187 -2.83 -8.32 -18.30
N VAL A 188 -1.64 -8.68 -17.82
CA VAL A 188 -0.37 -8.06 -18.20
C VAL A 188 0.11 -8.59 -19.56
N PRO A 189 0.44 -7.75 -20.55
CA PRO A 189 1.31 -8.16 -21.64
C PRO A 189 2.73 -8.38 -21.12
N HIS A 190 3.32 -9.55 -21.41
CA HIS A 190 4.68 -9.90 -21.00
C HIS A 190 5.72 -8.84 -21.43
N HIS A 191 6.53 -8.35 -20.49
CA HIS A 191 7.67 -7.45 -20.75
C HIS A 191 8.91 -7.89 -19.94
N PRO A 192 10.17 -7.53 -20.32
CA PRO A 192 11.32 -8.43 -20.35
C PRO A 192 12.30 -8.15 -19.21
N TYR A 193 11.92 -7.32 -18.23
CA TYR A 193 12.82 -6.88 -17.17
C TYR A 193 12.65 -7.80 -15.96
N GLY A 194 13.69 -8.61 -15.73
CA GLY A 194 13.75 -9.60 -14.68
C GLY A 194 13.46 -9.04 -13.29
N SER A 195 13.04 -9.96 -12.41
CA SER A 195 12.72 -9.73 -11.00
C SER A 195 13.84 -8.99 -10.26
N LEU A 196 13.48 -7.90 -9.57
CA LEU A 196 14.37 -7.18 -8.65
C LEU A 196 14.69 -8.04 -7.42
N PRO A 197 15.93 -7.98 -6.90
CA PRO A 197 16.29 -8.71 -5.69
C PRO A 197 15.58 -8.11 -4.48
N ILE A 198 14.79 -8.94 -3.79
CA ILE A 198 14.23 -8.63 -2.48
C ILE A 198 15.41 -8.50 -1.52
N ASN A 199 15.71 -7.27 -1.08
CA ASN A 199 16.77 -7.02 -0.12
C ASN A 199 16.37 -7.59 1.25
N ARG A 200 16.67 -8.87 1.47
CA ARG A 200 16.56 -9.50 2.79
C ARG A 200 17.68 -8.93 3.65
N LYS A 201 17.31 -8.11 4.63
CA LYS A 201 18.24 -7.66 5.68
C LYS A 201 18.83 -8.89 6.39
N PRO A 202 20.14 -8.93 6.68
CA PRO A 202 20.70 -9.97 7.56
C PRO A 202 20.03 -9.87 8.93
N ARG A 203 19.71 -11.04 9.51
CA ARG A 203 19.21 -11.18 10.89
C ARG A 203 20.26 -10.72 11.89
#